data_AF-A0A2N2N7R8-F1
#
_entry.id   AF-A0A2N2N7R8-F1
#
_cell.length_a   1.000
_cell.length_b   1.000
_cell.length_c   1.000
_cell.angle_alpha   90.00
_cell.angle_beta   90.00
_cell.angle_gamma   90.00
#
_symmetry.space_group_name_H-M   'P 1'
#
loop_
_entity.id
_entity.type
_entity.pdbx_description
1 polymer ?
#
loop_
_entity_poly.entity_id
_entity_poly.type
_entity_poly.pdbx_seq_one_letter_code
_entity_poly.pdbx_strand_id
1 'polypeptide(L)'
;MGRDITLYPQKASKNDLKIYLETLGFRKCKHLWDWPQGTLNYSWFDEQDFKSIDGVSADIYPVFGEELNISGNEWALHVRNLYSASIFDVKMLNDVLRGARRLFGGIIKGDYGTNRYAPLWEDRSTPISRGISLIYINVDQNISAVKNALPDPTIQPLSAGPVDEKIGDFLKYINSFDPSRVIYNGLVPFAVAMFEYFELHPI
;
A
#
# COMPACT_ATOMS: atom_id res chain seq x y z
N MET A 1 1.70 4.08 7.19
CA MET A 1 2.02 3.09 8.24
C MET A 1 1.59 1.71 7.73
N GLY A 2 2.25 0.62 8.12
CA GLY A 2 1.93 -0.75 7.69
C GLY A 2 1.97 -1.73 8.86
N ARG A 3 1.69 -3.00 8.58
CA ARG A 3 1.93 -4.11 9.51
C ARG A 3 3.24 -4.77 9.10
N ASP A 4 4.20 -4.78 10.00
CA ASP A 4 5.55 -5.25 9.77
C ASP A 4 5.85 -6.44 10.70
N ILE A 5 6.06 -7.62 10.11
CA ILE A 5 6.31 -8.84 10.87
C ILE A 5 7.45 -9.64 10.25
N THR A 6 8.44 -9.97 11.07
CA THR A 6 9.62 -10.74 10.68
C THR A 6 9.62 -12.10 11.36
N LEU A 7 9.84 -13.15 10.57
CA LEU A 7 10.23 -14.47 11.03
C LEU A 7 11.76 -14.59 11.00
N TYR A 8 12.33 -14.94 12.16
CA TYR A 8 13.70 -15.38 12.32
C TYR A 8 13.69 -16.93 12.39
N PRO A 9 13.82 -17.63 11.25
CA PRO A 9 13.74 -19.09 11.19
C PRO A 9 14.91 -19.72 11.95
N GLN A 10 14.70 -20.90 12.54
CA GLN A 10 15.79 -21.62 13.21
C GLN A 10 16.71 -22.32 12.21
N LYS A 11 16.16 -22.74 11.07
CA LYS A 11 16.89 -23.38 9.98
C LYS A 11 16.26 -23.03 8.64
N ALA A 12 16.90 -22.16 7.86
CA ALA A 12 16.53 -21.95 6.47
C ALA A 12 17.67 -21.29 5.71
N SER A 13 18.01 -21.82 4.53
CA SER A 13 18.84 -21.09 3.60
C SER A 13 18.01 -20.02 2.88
N LYS A 14 18.70 -19.03 2.30
CA LYS A 14 18.10 -18.07 1.37
C LYS A 14 17.27 -18.75 0.28
N ASN A 15 17.76 -19.87 -0.25
CA ASN A 15 17.11 -20.57 -1.36
C ASN A 15 15.84 -21.31 -0.90
N ASP A 16 15.83 -21.83 0.32
CA ASP A 16 14.64 -22.48 0.90
C ASP A 16 13.50 -21.46 1.08
N LEU A 17 13.82 -20.29 1.63
CA LEU A 17 12.85 -19.20 1.79
C LEU A 17 12.35 -18.69 0.43
N LYS A 18 13.24 -18.59 -0.57
CA LYS A 18 12.89 -18.23 -1.94
C LYS A 18 11.89 -19.21 -2.54
N ILE A 19 12.22 -20.50 -2.52
CA ILE A 19 11.36 -21.56 -3.10
C ILE A 19 10.01 -21.57 -2.40
N TYR A 20 10.01 -21.40 -1.07
CA TYR A 20 8.79 -21.31 -0.28
C TYR A 20 7.88 -20.17 -0.76
N LEU A 21 8.40 -18.95 -0.90
CA LEU A 21 7.61 -17.81 -1.39
C LEU A 21 7.10 -18.02 -2.83
N GLU A 22 7.97 -18.49 -3.72
CA GLU A 22 7.60 -18.75 -5.13
C GLU A 22 6.51 -19.82 -5.24
N THR A 23 6.52 -20.83 -4.37
CA THR A 23 5.48 -21.88 -4.30
C THR A 23 4.13 -21.32 -3.85
N LEU A 24 4.12 -20.27 -3.02
CA LEU A 24 2.91 -19.55 -2.61
C LEU A 24 2.41 -18.55 -3.68
N GLY A 25 3.10 -18.45 -4.82
CA GLY A 25 2.71 -17.57 -5.92
C GLY A 25 3.25 -16.13 -5.80
N PHE A 26 4.18 -15.88 -4.88
CA PHE A 26 4.87 -14.59 -4.82
C PHE A 26 5.73 -14.37 -6.06
N ARG A 27 5.74 -13.14 -6.57
CA ARG A 27 6.53 -12.73 -7.73
C ARG A 27 7.67 -11.82 -7.28
N LYS A 28 8.86 -12.06 -7.81
CA LYS A 28 10.02 -11.22 -7.51
C LYS A 28 9.80 -9.81 -8.02
N CYS A 29 10.09 -8.80 -7.18
CA CYS A 29 9.92 -7.40 -7.51
C CYS A 29 11.13 -6.57 -7.09
N LYS A 30 11.15 -5.30 -7.51
CA LYS A 30 12.11 -4.31 -7.01
C LYS A 30 11.54 -3.68 -5.75
N HIS A 31 12.38 -3.45 -4.75
CA HIS A 31 11.99 -2.67 -3.59
C HIS A 31 12.37 -1.20 -3.79
N LEU A 32 11.56 -0.31 -3.24
CA LEU A 32 11.84 1.12 -3.15
C LEU A 32 12.69 1.51 -1.92
N TRP A 33 13.09 0.56 -1.08
CA TRP A 33 13.78 0.82 0.20
C TRP A 33 15.18 0.22 0.19
N ASP A 34 16.06 0.84 0.96
CA ASP A 34 17.46 0.43 1.11
C ASP A 34 17.57 -0.77 2.06
N TRP A 35 17.35 -1.97 1.51
CA TRP A 35 17.64 -3.22 2.21
C TRP A 35 19.13 -3.60 2.10
N PRO A 36 19.65 -4.39 3.05
CA PRO A 36 21.02 -4.89 2.99
C PRO A 36 21.31 -5.63 1.68
N GLN A 37 22.57 -5.56 1.24
CA GLN A 37 22.99 -6.19 0.00
C GLN A 37 22.71 -7.70 0.04
N GLY A 38 22.10 -8.21 -1.03
CA GLY A 38 21.72 -9.62 -1.15
C GLY A 38 20.28 -9.92 -0.75
N THR A 39 19.50 -8.92 -0.32
CA THR A 39 18.06 -9.08 -0.07
C THR A 39 17.29 -9.45 -1.33
N LEU A 40 16.33 -10.37 -1.21
CA LEU A 40 15.37 -10.68 -2.28
C LEU A 40 14.00 -10.16 -1.88
N ASN A 41 13.37 -9.41 -2.78
CA ASN A 41 12.07 -8.79 -2.54
C ASN A 41 11.01 -9.46 -3.43
N TYR A 42 9.86 -9.72 -2.83
CA TYR A 42 8.75 -10.40 -3.45
C TYR A 42 7.44 -9.69 -3.13
N SER A 43 6.49 -9.75 -4.05
CA SER A 43 5.13 -9.28 -3.85
C SER A 43 4.11 -10.34 -4.24
N TRP A 44 2.99 -10.33 -3.54
CA TRP A 44 1.83 -11.16 -3.81
C TRP A 44 0.57 -10.30 -3.83
N PHE A 45 -0.32 -10.58 -4.78
CA PHE A 45 -1.57 -9.88 -4.96
C PHE A 45 -2.59 -10.84 -5.57
N ASP A 46 -3.80 -10.91 -5.01
CA ASP A 46 -4.91 -11.71 -5.53
C ASP A 46 -5.96 -10.81 -6.21
N GLU A 47 -5.99 -10.87 -7.54
CA GLU A 47 -6.94 -10.13 -8.38
C GLU A 47 -8.35 -10.75 -8.35
N GLN A 48 -8.53 -11.97 -7.84
CA GLN A 48 -9.82 -12.64 -7.85
C GLN A 48 -10.78 -12.01 -6.82
N ASP A 49 -12.03 -11.82 -7.25
CA ASP A 49 -13.14 -11.37 -6.39
C ASP A 49 -12.84 -10.10 -5.57
N PHE A 50 -11.92 -9.26 -6.07
CA PHE A 50 -11.46 -8.03 -5.41
C PHE A 50 -11.01 -8.31 -3.97
N LYS A 51 -10.34 -9.44 -3.74
CA LYS A 51 -9.88 -9.84 -2.41
C LYS A 51 -8.74 -8.95 -1.95
N SER A 52 -7.70 -8.80 -2.77
CA SER A 52 -6.57 -7.92 -2.44
C SER A 52 -6.89 -6.47 -2.71
N ILE A 53 -6.45 -5.60 -1.80
CA ILE A 53 -6.45 -4.14 -1.98
C ILE A 53 -5.02 -3.67 -2.18
N ASP A 54 -4.11 -4.08 -1.29
CA ASP A 54 -2.70 -3.71 -1.33
C ASP A 54 -1.78 -4.91 -1.60
N GLY A 55 -2.23 -6.12 -1.27
CA GLY A 55 -1.40 -7.32 -1.34
C GLY A 55 -0.45 -7.47 -0.15
N VAL A 56 0.59 -8.30 -0.36
CA VAL A 56 1.59 -8.64 0.65
C VAL A 56 2.98 -8.51 0.04
N SER A 57 3.89 -7.81 0.71
CA SER A 57 5.32 -7.84 0.39
C SER A 57 6.04 -8.81 1.31
N ALA A 58 7.05 -9.49 0.77
CA ALA A 58 7.90 -10.41 1.51
C ALA A 58 9.36 -10.23 1.10
N ASP A 59 10.23 -10.02 2.07
CA ASP A 59 11.64 -9.73 1.86
C ASP A 59 12.50 -10.75 2.60
N ILE A 60 13.43 -11.38 1.88
CA ILE A 60 14.41 -12.31 2.43
C ILE A 60 15.72 -11.58 2.53
N TYR A 61 16.14 -11.23 3.75
CA TYR A 61 17.30 -10.39 3.99
C TYR A 61 18.34 -11.08 4.89
N PRO A 62 19.64 -10.76 4.71
CA PRO A 62 20.68 -11.29 5.57
C PRO A 62 20.66 -10.58 6.93
N VAL A 63 20.87 -11.35 7.98
CA VAL A 63 20.79 -10.92 9.39
C VAL A 63 22.21 -10.82 9.97
N PHE A 64 22.47 -9.75 10.71
CA PHE A 64 23.77 -9.50 11.36
C PHE A 64 23.59 -9.05 12.81
N GLY A 65 24.67 -9.12 13.60
CA GLY A 65 24.71 -8.55 14.96
C GLY A 65 23.70 -9.16 15.92
N GLU A 66 22.99 -8.32 16.68
CA GLU A 66 22.04 -8.75 17.71
C GLU A 66 20.87 -9.57 17.16
N GLU A 67 20.45 -9.32 15.91
CA GLU A 67 19.36 -10.08 15.29
C GLU A 67 19.77 -11.54 15.02
N LEU A 68 21.05 -11.80 14.76
CA LEU A 68 21.56 -13.15 14.58
C LEU A 68 21.38 -13.97 15.86
N ASN A 69 21.49 -13.33 17.03
CA ASN A 69 21.29 -13.99 18.33
C ASN A 69 19.83 -14.40 18.60
N ILE A 70 18.86 -13.94 17.79
CA ILE A 70 17.45 -14.30 17.96
C ILE A 70 17.22 -15.77 17.64
N SER A 71 17.81 -16.27 16.54
CA SER A 71 17.57 -17.63 16.04
C SER A 71 18.85 -18.40 15.69
N GLY A 72 19.97 -17.71 15.55
CA GLY A 72 21.23 -18.25 15.03
C GLY A 72 21.28 -18.37 13.51
N ASN A 73 20.21 -18.02 12.78
CA ASN A 73 20.16 -18.13 11.32
C ASN A 73 20.52 -16.80 10.64
N GLU A 74 21.32 -16.90 9.58
CA GLU A 74 21.82 -15.74 8.82
C GLU A 74 20.77 -15.09 7.91
N TRP A 75 19.58 -15.69 7.79
CA TRP A 75 18.51 -15.22 6.92
C TRP A 75 17.21 -15.07 7.70
N ALA A 76 16.52 -13.96 7.48
CA ALA A 76 15.18 -13.71 8.01
C ALA A 76 14.19 -13.48 6.87
N LEU A 77 12.92 -13.72 7.18
CA LEU A 77 11.79 -13.46 6.29
C LEU A 77 10.95 -12.34 6.89
N HIS A 78 11.06 -11.15 6.32
CA HIS A 78 10.20 -10.01 6.62
C HIS A 78 8.94 -10.08 5.74
N VAL A 79 7.77 -9.83 6.33
CA VAL A 79 6.49 -9.82 5.61
C VAL A 79 5.70 -8.60 6.05
N ARG A 80 5.14 -7.88 5.08
CA ARG A 80 4.45 -6.61 5.31
C ARG A 80 3.20 -6.46 4.46
N ASN A 81 2.23 -5.73 5.00
CA ASN A 81 1.17 -5.09 4.22
C ASN A 81 0.86 -3.68 4.73
N LEU A 82 0.12 -2.89 3.96
CA LEU A 82 -0.34 -1.58 4.41
C LEU A 82 -1.52 -1.71 5.40
N TYR A 83 -1.78 -0.69 6.22
CA TYR A 83 -2.94 -0.74 7.13
C TYR A 83 -4.28 -0.85 6.37
N SER A 84 -4.34 -0.26 5.17
CA SER A 84 -5.46 -0.35 4.21
C SER A 84 -5.65 -1.72 3.59
N ALA A 85 -4.72 -2.65 3.82
CA ALA A 85 -4.78 -3.97 3.22
C ALA A 85 -6.04 -4.71 3.66
N SER A 86 -6.57 -5.53 2.75
CA SER A 86 -7.77 -6.32 3.01
C SER A 86 -7.51 -7.39 4.07
N ILE A 87 -8.60 -7.96 4.59
CA ILE A 87 -8.49 -9.15 5.45
C ILE A 87 -7.80 -10.31 4.72
N PHE A 88 -7.98 -10.44 3.40
CA PHE A 88 -7.42 -11.52 2.60
C PHE A 88 -5.90 -11.37 2.48
N ASP A 89 -5.42 -10.14 2.33
CA ASP A 89 -4.00 -9.79 2.36
C ASP A 89 -3.40 -10.09 3.74
N VAL A 90 -4.08 -9.71 4.82
CA VAL A 90 -3.63 -10.00 6.20
C VAL A 90 -3.63 -11.51 6.48
N LYS A 91 -4.60 -12.23 5.92
CA LYS A 91 -4.65 -13.69 6.00
C LYS A 91 -3.46 -14.31 5.26
N MET A 92 -3.15 -13.87 4.04
CA MET A 92 -1.99 -14.35 3.29
C MET A 92 -0.68 -14.03 4.02
N LEU A 93 -0.53 -12.83 4.58
CA LEU A 93 0.61 -12.45 5.43
C LEU A 93 0.78 -13.44 6.59
N ASN A 94 -0.31 -13.77 7.30
CA ASN A 94 -0.27 -14.73 8.40
C ASN A 94 0.03 -16.16 7.92
N ASP A 95 -0.53 -16.57 6.78
CA ASP A 95 -0.35 -17.91 6.22
C ASP A 95 1.10 -18.13 5.76
N VAL A 96 1.74 -17.10 5.16
CA VAL A 96 3.18 -17.07 4.86
C VAL A 96 4.00 -17.29 6.12
N LEU A 97 3.74 -16.54 7.19
CA LEU A 97 4.50 -16.67 8.44
C LEU A 97 4.27 -18.01 9.14
N ARG A 98 3.02 -18.51 9.14
CA ARG A 98 2.67 -19.81 9.74
C ARG A 98 3.31 -20.96 8.99
N GLY A 99 3.23 -20.97 7.66
CA GLY A 99 3.81 -22.01 6.83
C GLY A 99 5.34 -22.03 6.94
N ALA A 100 5.99 -20.86 6.88
CA ALA A 100 7.43 -20.75 7.03
C ALA A 100 7.88 -21.23 8.42
N ARG A 101 7.21 -20.79 9.48
CA ARG A 101 7.52 -21.23 10.85
C ARG A 101 7.29 -22.72 11.04
N ARG A 102 6.29 -23.31 10.40
CA ARG A 102 6.05 -24.76 10.45
C ARG A 102 7.18 -25.55 9.79
N LEU A 103 7.73 -25.06 8.69
CA LEU A 103 8.81 -25.73 7.95
C LEU A 103 10.19 -25.51 8.59
N PHE A 104 10.46 -24.29 9.03
CA PHE A 104 11.80 -23.82 9.38
C PHE A 104 11.97 -23.50 10.87
N GLY A 105 10.90 -23.59 11.67
CA GLY A 105 10.89 -23.21 13.08
C GLY A 105 11.09 -21.71 13.28
N GLY A 106 11.60 -21.33 14.44
CA GLY A 106 12.04 -19.96 14.71
C GLY A 106 11.05 -19.06 15.47
N ILE A 107 11.44 -17.80 15.57
CA ILE A 107 10.79 -16.77 16.39
C ILE A 107 10.22 -15.69 15.48
N ILE A 108 8.98 -15.30 15.72
CA ILE A 108 8.36 -14.15 15.05
C ILE A 108 8.52 -12.91 15.93
N LYS A 109 8.89 -11.78 15.34
CA LYS A 109 8.84 -10.45 15.97
C LYS A 109 8.17 -9.47 15.01
N GLY A 110 7.48 -8.47 15.54
CA GLY A 110 6.81 -7.45 14.74
C GLY A 110 5.90 -6.58 15.59
N ASP A 111 5.04 -5.81 14.93
CA ASP A 111 4.16 -4.81 15.56
C ASP A 111 3.23 -5.38 16.64
N TYR A 112 2.90 -6.66 16.54
CA TYR A 112 2.00 -7.34 17.47
C TYR A 112 2.75 -8.03 18.64
N GLY A 113 4.07 -7.89 18.70
CA GLY A 113 4.92 -8.52 19.70
C GLY A 113 5.47 -9.89 19.29
N THR A 114 6.16 -10.55 20.22
CA THR A 114 6.89 -11.81 19.95
C THR A 114 5.94 -12.99 19.78
N ASN A 115 6.15 -13.79 18.74
CA ASN A 115 5.37 -14.98 18.40
C ASN A 115 3.87 -14.72 18.21
N ARG A 116 3.51 -13.50 17.83
CA ARG A 116 2.14 -13.11 17.52
C ARG A 116 1.96 -12.87 16.02
N TYR A 117 0.75 -13.19 15.55
CA TYR A 117 0.30 -12.96 14.18
C TYR A 117 -0.61 -11.73 14.15
N ALA A 118 -0.81 -11.15 12.97
CA ALA A 118 -1.76 -10.06 12.82
C ALA A 118 -3.18 -10.54 13.14
N PRO A 119 -3.98 -9.81 13.94
CA PRO A 119 -5.36 -10.17 14.20
C PRO A 119 -6.20 -10.07 12.92
N LEU A 120 -7.08 -11.05 12.71
CA LEU A 120 -8.08 -11.01 11.64
C LEU A 120 -9.40 -10.51 12.21
N TRP A 121 -10.08 -9.64 11.47
CA TRP A 121 -11.44 -9.19 11.78
C TRP A 121 -12.47 -10.03 11.01
N GLU A 122 -13.75 -9.77 11.21
CA GLU A 122 -14.81 -10.39 10.39
C GLU A 122 -15.06 -9.52 9.16
N ASP A 123 -15.00 -10.09 7.96
CA ASP A 123 -15.41 -9.42 6.73
C ASP A 123 -16.69 -10.03 6.21
N ARG A 124 -17.73 -9.20 6.09
CA ARG A 124 -19.05 -9.59 5.56
C ARG A 124 -19.27 -9.09 4.13
N SER A 125 -18.24 -8.52 3.51
CA SER A 125 -18.33 -8.01 2.15
C SER A 125 -18.50 -9.15 1.13
N THR A 126 -19.32 -8.90 0.12
CA THR A 126 -19.41 -9.75 -1.07
C THR A 126 -18.39 -9.31 -2.12
N PRO A 127 -17.99 -10.17 -3.08
CA PRO A 127 -17.13 -9.77 -4.19
C PRO A 127 -17.61 -8.50 -4.91
N ILE A 128 -18.91 -8.39 -5.17
CA ILE A 128 -19.51 -7.21 -5.82
C ILE A 128 -19.31 -5.96 -4.96
N SER A 129 -19.58 -6.03 -3.65
CA SER A 129 -19.42 -4.87 -2.76
C SER A 129 -17.97 -4.42 -2.65
N ARG A 130 -17.00 -5.34 -2.69
CA ARG A 130 -15.57 -5.01 -2.73
C ARG A 130 -15.18 -4.35 -4.04
N GLY A 131 -15.67 -4.87 -5.17
CA GLY A 131 -15.44 -4.26 -6.48
C GLY A 131 -15.97 -2.83 -6.55
N ILE A 132 -17.20 -2.58 -6.10
CA ILE A 132 -17.78 -1.23 -6.04
C ILE A 132 -16.96 -0.33 -5.13
N SER A 133 -16.55 -0.81 -3.96
CA SER A 133 -15.73 -0.05 -3.01
C SER A 133 -14.37 0.32 -3.62
N LEU A 134 -13.73 -0.60 -4.34
CA LEU A 134 -12.45 -0.35 -4.99
C LEU A 134 -12.57 0.72 -6.07
N ILE A 135 -13.62 0.65 -6.90
CA ILE A 135 -13.91 1.67 -7.93
C ILE A 135 -14.13 3.03 -7.26
N TYR A 136 -14.96 3.07 -6.21
CA TYR A 136 -15.22 4.31 -5.48
C TYR A 136 -13.93 4.92 -4.92
N ILE A 137 -13.11 4.13 -4.23
CA ILE A 137 -11.83 4.58 -3.67
C ILE A 137 -10.91 5.12 -4.77
N ASN A 138 -10.80 4.42 -5.88
CA ASN A 138 -9.95 4.84 -7.00
C ASN A 138 -10.44 6.16 -7.61
N VAL A 139 -11.74 6.31 -7.85
CA VAL A 139 -12.34 7.55 -8.36
C VAL A 139 -12.13 8.71 -7.38
N ASP A 140 -12.38 8.50 -6.09
CA ASP A 140 -12.19 9.51 -5.06
C ASP A 140 -10.73 9.96 -4.92
N GLN A 141 -9.79 8.99 -4.98
CA GLN A 141 -8.36 9.28 -4.97
C GLN A 141 -7.93 10.07 -6.20
N ASN A 142 -8.40 9.72 -7.39
CA ASN A 142 -8.07 10.45 -8.62
C ASN A 142 -8.63 11.88 -8.60
N ILE A 143 -9.88 12.06 -8.16
CA ILE A 143 -10.48 13.40 -7.98
C ILE A 143 -9.70 14.20 -6.93
N SER A 144 -9.30 13.57 -5.83
CA SER A 144 -8.49 14.23 -4.80
C SER A 144 -7.09 14.59 -5.31
N ALA A 145 -6.47 13.74 -6.13
CA ALA A 145 -5.17 14.00 -6.74
C ALA A 145 -5.20 15.19 -7.71
N VAL A 146 -6.32 15.44 -8.40
CA VAL A 146 -6.50 16.65 -9.22
C VAL A 146 -6.29 17.90 -8.37
N LYS A 147 -6.75 17.93 -7.12
CA LYS A 147 -6.54 19.09 -6.22
C LYS A 147 -5.07 19.38 -5.97
N ASN A 148 -4.23 18.34 -5.92
CA ASN A 148 -2.78 18.47 -5.75
C ASN A 148 -2.06 18.81 -7.07
N ALA A 149 -2.67 18.54 -8.21
CA ALA A 149 -2.17 18.92 -9.52
C ALA A 149 -2.56 20.37 -9.92
N LEU A 150 -3.52 20.98 -9.21
CA LEU A 150 -3.87 22.38 -9.43
C LEU A 150 -2.65 23.28 -9.12
N PRO A 151 -2.39 24.29 -9.96
CA PRO A 151 -1.33 25.26 -9.68
C PRO A 151 -1.61 25.98 -8.35
N ASP A 152 -0.58 26.50 -7.71
CA ASP A 152 -0.75 27.37 -6.53
C ASP A 152 -1.69 28.55 -6.85
N PRO A 153 -2.43 29.07 -5.85
CA PRO A 153 -3.34 30.17 -6.10
C PRO A 153 -2.52 31.41 -6.46
N THR A 154 -3.02 32.17 -7.43
CA THR A 154 -2.40 33.42 -7.90
C THR A 154 -2.29 34.43 -6.76
N ILE A 155 -3.30 34.46 -5.88
CA ILE A 155 -3.32 35.31 -4.69
C ILE A 155 -2.86 34.49 -3.49
N GLN A 156 -1.57 34.64 -3.16
CA GLN A 156 -0.99 34.12 -1.94
C GLN A 156 -1.09 35.17 -0.83
N PRO A 157 -1.32 34.76 0.44
CA PRO A 157 -1.30 35.70 1.55
C PRO A 157 0.06 36.40 1.64
N LEU A 158 0.03 37.73 1.70
CA LEU A 158 1.22 38.56 1.95
C LEU A 158 1.71 38.31 3.39
N SER A 159 2.69 37.43 3.52
CA SER A 159 3.59 37.26 4.67
C SER A 159 3.09 36.51 5.93
N ALA A 160 4.00 35.65 6.39
CA ALA A 160 4.15 34.85 7.62
C ALA A 160 3.62 35.39 8.97
N GLY A 161 2.34 35.74 9.08
CA GLY A 161 1.65 36.00 10.36
C GLY A 161 0.36 35.19 10.49
N PRO A 162 -0.23 35.08 11.71
CA PRO A 162 -1.54 34.44 11.87
C PRO A 162 -2.58 35.24 11.08
N VAL A 163 -3.10 34.61 10.02
CA VAL A 163 -4.17 35.18 9.18
C VAL A 163 -5.46 35.15 10.01
N ASP A 164 -6.10 36.30 10.18
CA ASP A 164 -7.45 36.38 10.74
C ASP A 164 -8.36 35.41 9.97
N GLU A 165 -9.13 34.59 10.68
CA GLU A 165 -9.99 33.55 10.13
C GLU A 165 -10.93 34.10 9.03
N LYS A 166 -11.42 35.34 9.19
CA LYS A 166 -12.24 36.02 8.18
C LYS A 166 -11.47 36.36 6.90
N ILE A 167 -10.21 36.76 7.02
CA ILE A 167 -9.33 37.04 5.88
C ILE A 167 -8.98 35.72 5.18
N GLY A 168 -8.74 34.66 5.94
CA GLY A 168 -8.51 33.31 5.42
C GLY A 168 -9.68 32.80 4.59
N ASP A 169 -10.92 32.96 5.08
CA ASP A 169 -12.11 32.52 4.35
C ASP A 169 -12.40 33.38 3.11
N PHE A 170 -12.14 34.68 3.18
CA PHE A 170 -12.22 35.57 2.01
C PHE A 170 -11.20 35.18 0.93
N LEU A 171 -9.96 34.88 1.31
CA LEU A 171 -8.93 34.41 0.38
C LEU A 171 -9.28 33.04 -0.24
N LYS A 172 -9.84 32.10 0.54
CA LYS A 172 -10.35 30.83 -0.01
C LYS A 172 -11.46 31.07 -1.03
N TYR A 173 -12.40 31.97 -0.72
CA TYR A 173 -13.49 32.31 -1.62
C TYR A 173 -12.97 32.88 -2.95
N ILE A 174 -12.06 33.88 -2.91
CA ILE A 174 -11.48 34.43 -4.14
C ILE A 174 -10.70 33.37 -4.92
N ASN A 175 -9.87 32.57 -4.25
CA ASN A 175 -9.07 31.53 -4.89
C ASN A 175 -9.91 30.38 -5.49
N SER A 176 -11.19 30.26 -5.11
CA SER A 176 -12.12 29.32 -5.75
C SER A 176 -12.52 29.74 -7.18
N PHE A 177 -12.38 31.03 -7.50
CA PHE A 177 -12.64 31.60 -8.83
C PHE A 177 -11.34 31.94 -9.59
N ASP A 178 -10.18 31.48 -9.12
CA ASP A 178 -8.90 31.75 -9.78
C ASP A 178 -8.89 31.18 -11.21
N PRO A 179 -8.78 32.03 -12.26
CA PRO A 179 -8.82 31.58 -13.65
C PRO A 179 -7.81 30.48 -13.98
N SER A 180 -6.62 30.49 -13.35
CA SER A 180 -5.59 29.47 -13.55
C SER A 180 -6.01 28.08 -13.03
N ARG A 181 -6.96 28.03 -12.10
CA ARG A 181 -7.54 26.81 -11.51
C ARG A 181 -8.90 26.47 -12.13
N VAL A 182 -9.68 27.48 -12.54
CA VAL A 182 -11.01 27.32 -13.15
C VAL A 182 -10.92 26.61 -14.52
N ILE A 183 -9.83 26.78 -15.28
CA ILE A 183 -9.61 26.02 -16.52
C ILE A 183 -9.57 24.51 -16.26
N TYR A 184 -9.01 24.06 -15.14
CA TYR A 184 -9.00 22.66 -14.75
C TYR A 184 -10.39 22.14 -14.33
N ASN A 185 -11.24 23.02 -13.77
CA ASN A 185 -12.63 22.66 -13.51
C ASN A 185 -13.42 22.39 -14.80
N GLY A 186 -13.04 23.01 -15.92
CA GLY A 186 -13.60 22.72 -17.25
C GLY A 186 -13.08 21.43 -17.89
N LEU A 187 -11.95 20.90 -17.40
CA LEU A 187 -11.27 19.73 -17.94
C LEU A 187 -12.04 18.44 -17.63
N VAL A 188 -12.70 18.36 -16.47
CA VAL A 188 -13.54 17.21 -16.10
C VAL A 188 -14.80 17.12 -16.99
N PRO A 189 -15.64 18.16 -17.12
CA PRO A 189 -16.74 18.17 -18.09
C PRO A 189 -16.28 17.92 -19.53
N PHE A 190 -15.13 18.49 -19.93
CA PHE A 190 -14.55 18.24 -21.26
C PHE A 190 -14.16 16.77 -21.46
N ALA A 191 -13.50 16.15 -20.48
CA ALA A 191 -13.13 14.74 -20.55
C ALA A 191 -14.37 13.84 -20.62
N VAL A 192 -15.41 14.11 -19.81
CA VAL A 192 -16.69 13.39 -19.85
C VAL A 192 -17.35 13.54 -21.23
N ALA A 193 -17.46 14.76 -21.75
CA ALA A 193 -18.04 15.01 -23.06
C ALA A 193 -17.24 14.34 -24.20
N MET A 194 -15.91 14.28 -24.08
CA MET A 194 -15.04 13.59 -25.02
C MET A 194 -15.28 12.07 -24.99
N PHE A 195 -15.38 11.45 -23.81
CA PHE A 195 -15.71 10.02 -23.68
C PHE A 195 -17.09 9.71 -24.28
N GLU A 196 -18.11 10.49 -23.92
CA GLU A 196 -19.45 10.36 -24.51
C GLU A 196 -19.42 10.48 -26.03
N TYR A 197 -18.67 11.45 -26.57
CA TYR A 197 -18.56 11.66 -28.00
C TYR A 197 -17.97 10.44 -28.73
N PHE A 198 -16.88 9.85 -28.22
CA PHE A 198 -16.23 8.69 -28.84
C PHE A 198 -17.00 7.38 -28.62
N GLU A 199 -17.75 7.23 -27.53
CA GLU A 199 -18.66 6.09 -27.34
C GLU A 199 -19.88 6.16 -28.28
N LEU A 200 -20.38 7.37 -28.55
CA LEU A 200 -21.52 7.60 -29.45
C LEU A 200 -21.13 7.61 -30.93
N HIS A 201 -19.85 7.82 -31.25
CA HIS A 201 -19.32 7.87 -32.62
C HIS A 201 -18.04 7.02 -32.75
N PRO A 202 -18.15 5.69 -32.68
CA PRO A 202 -17.01 4.80 -32.89
C PRO A 202 -16.49 4.92 -34.33
N ILE A 203 -15.16 5.01 -34.47
CA ILE A 203 -14.44 5.02 -35.75
C ILE A 203 -14.35 3.60 -36.31
#